data_AF-A0A3D1QBP9-F1
#
_entry.id   AF-A0A3D1QBP9-F1
#
_cell.length_a   1.000
_cell.length_b   1.000
_cell.length_c   1.000
_cell.angle_alpha   90.00
_cell.angle_beta   90.00
_cell.angle_gamma   90.00
#
_symmetry.space_group_name_H-M   'P 1'
#
loop_
_entity.id
_entity.type
_entity.pdbx_description
1 polymer ?
#
loop_
_entity_poly.entity_id
_entity_poly.type
_entity_poly.pdbx_seq_one_letter_code
_entity_poly.pdbx_strand_id
1 'polypeptide(L)'
;LDACIRCGRCQENCPAYYTGKKLNPKVTVIQAMKKHLDGKAPHLLSGAARPELAMTSDAEANAVSPLEASLLYDVVTPEVLWACTNCRACQEHCPMFIEHIPKIVEMRRNLVMWQGDM
;
A
#
# COMPACT_ATOMS: atom_id res chain seq x y z
N LEU A 1 -1.02 9.24 6.31
CA LEU A 1 -0.44 7.90 6.59
C LEU A 1 0.48 7.97 7.80
N ASP A 2 1.32 9.00 7.85
CA ASP A 2 2.31 9.28 8.89
C ASP A 2 1.71 9.55 10.28
N ALA A 3 0.48 10.06 10.33
CA ALA A 3 -0.26 10.31 11.57
C ALA A 3 -0.69 9.02 12.32
N CYS A 4 -0.37 7.82 11.82
CA CYS A 4 -0.80 6.57 12.45
C CYS A 4 -0.09 6.32 13.80
N ILE A 5 -0.85 6.41 14.90
CA ILE A 5 -0.39 6.07 16.25
C ILE A 5 -0.44 4.56 16.58
N ARG A 6 -0.67 3.71 15.57
CA ARG A 6 -0.69 2.23 15.68
C ARG A 6 -1.70 1.65 16.68
N CYS A 7 -2.80 2.37 16.98
CA CYS A 7 -3.80 2.00 17.98
C CYS A 7 -4.67 0.76 17.68
N GLY A 8 -4.66 0.20 16.46
CA GLY A 8 -5.39 -1.05 16.16
C GLY A 8 -6.87 -0.92 15.79
N ARG A 9 -7.53 0.20 16.12
CA ARG A 9 -8.98 0.39 15.90
C ARG A 9 -9.46 0.14 14.47
N CYS A 10 -8.68 0.53 13.46
CA CYS A 10 -9.07 0.28 12.06
C CYS A 10 -8.97 -1.20 11.65
N GLN A 11 -8.12 -2.00 12.30
CA GLN A 11 -8.01 -3.44 12.12
C GLN A 11 -9.16 -4.15 12.86
N GLU A 12 -9.36 -3.80 14.14
CA GLU A 12 -10.40 -4.36 15.02
C GLU A 12 -11.83 -3.92 14.68
N ASN A 13 -12.05 -3.10 13.66
CA ASN A 13 -13.40 -2.76 13.21
C ASN A 13 -13.59 -3.06 11.71
N CYS A 14 -12.63 -3.74 11.08
CA CYS A 14 -12.72 -4.08 9.67
C CYS A 14 -13.42 -5.44 9.49
N PRO A 15 -14.61 -5.50 8.86
CA PRO A 15 -15.32 -6.76 8.64
C PRO A 15 -14.56 -7.72 7.70
N ALA A 16 -13.79 -7.18 6.74
CA ALA A 16 -12.96 -8.00 5.86
C ALA A 16 -11.82 -8.68 6.63
N TYR A 17 -11.18 -7.96 7.55
CA TYR A 17 -10.15 -8.53 8.42
C TYR A 17 -10.73 -9.59 9.35
N TYR A 18 -11.88 -9.31 9.98
CA TYR A 18 -12.56 -10.25 10.87
C TYR A 18 -12.97 -11.56 10.22
N THR A 19 -13.23 -11.54 8.91
CA THR A 19 -13.60 -12.73 8.14
C THR A 19 -12.39 -13.48 7.56
N GLY A 20 -11.17 -13.13 7.99
CA GLY A 20 -9.94 -13.81 7.60
C GLY A 20 -9.44 -13.47 6.18
N LYS A 21 -9.95 -12.40 5.56
CA LYS A 21 -9.43 -11.94 4.26
C LYS A 21 -8.02 -11.35 4.44
N LYS A 22 -7.24 -11.31 3.35
CA LYS A 22 -5.88 -10.71 3.34
C LYS A 22 -5.86 -9.23 3.76
N LEU A 23 -6.98 -8.51 3.66
CA LEU A 23 -7.06 -7.10 4.03
C LEU A 23 -6.95 -6.88 5.54
N ASN A 24 -5.92 -6.14 5.94
CA ASN A 24 -5.83 -5.49 7.24
C ASN A 24 -5.58 -3.98 7.01
N PRO A 25 -6.57 -3.09 7.29
CA PRO A 25 -6.42 -1.66 7.01
C PRO A 25 -5.22 -1.00 7.69
N LYS A 26 -4.84 -1.48 8.89
CA LYS A 26 -3.66 -0.98 9.61
C LYS A 26 -2.38 -1.43 8.93
N VAL A 27 -2.22 -2.73 8.72
CA VAL A 27 -0.93 -3.35 8.36
C VAL A 27 -0.71 -3.34 6.85
N THR A 28 -1.63 -3.91 6.06
CA THR A 28 -1.43 -4.13 4.62
C THR A 28 -1.76 -2.90 3.77
N VAL A 29 -2.37 -1.87 4.37
CA VAL A 29 -2.69 -0.62 3.69
C VAL A 29 -1.91 0.54 4.31
N ILE A 30 -2.29 1.02 5.50
CA ILE A 30 -1.73 2.27 6.05
C ILE A 30 -0.22 2.16 6.31
N GLN A 31 0.21 1.11 7.03
CA GLN A 31 1.62 0.92 7.37
C GLN A 31 2.46 0.47 6.17
N ALA A 32 1.92 -0.40 5.32
CA ALA A 32 2.61 -0.83 4.09
C ALA A 32 2.90 0.36 3.17
N MET A 33 1.90 1.22 2.89
CA MET A 33 2.09 2.42 2.07
C MET A 33 3.06 3.42 2.72
N LYS A 34 3.00 3.59 4.05
CA LYS A 34 3.96 4.45 4.77
C LYS A 34 5.38 3.92 4.65
N LYS A 35 5.59 2.63 4.90
CA LYS A 35 6.92 1.99 4.76
C LYS A 35 7.45 2.12 3.34
N HIS A 36 6.59 1.95 2.34
CA HIS A 36 6.97 2.13 0.94
C HIS A 36 7.42 3.57 0.63
N LEU A 37 6.64 4.55 1.11
CA LEU A 37 7.00 5.96 0.96
C LEU A 37 8.31 6.30 1.66
N ASP A 38 8.52 5.82 2.88
CA ASP A 38 9.75 6.03 3.65
C ASP A 38 10.97 5.39 2.98
N GLY A 39 10.79 4.21 2.36
CA GLY A 39 11.84 3.56 1.59
C GLY A 39 12.23 4.37 0.35
N LYS A 40 11.25 4.99 -0.34
CA LYS A 40 11.51 5.80 -1.55
C LYS A 40 11.98 7.22 -1.25
N ALA A 41 11.56 7.82 -0.13
CA ALA A 41 11.79 9.24 0.15
C ALA A 41 13.27 9.68 0.07
N PRO A 42 14.26 8.96 0.64
CA PRO A 42 15.68 9.36 0.53
C PRO A 42 16.19 9.40 -0.91
N HIS A 43 15.72 8.48 -1.76
CA HIS A 43 16.12 8.39 -3.17
C HIS A 43 15.48 9.51 -4.01
N LEU A 44 14.25 9.91 -3.69
CA LEU A 44 13.56 11.00 -4.37
C LEU A 44 14.08 12.38 -3.96
N LEU A 45 14.45 12.56 -2.68
CA LEU A 45 14.91 13.85 -2.15
C LEU A 45 16.38 14.14 -2.47
N SER A 46 17.22 13.12 -2.63
CA SER A 46 18.64 13.28 -2.94
C SER A 46 18.92 13.71 -4.40
N GLY A 47 17.90 13.85 -5.24
CA GLY A 47 18.07 14.18 -6.66
C GLY A 47 18.68 13.04 -7.50
N ALA A 48 18.95 11.88 -6.88
CA ALA A 48 19.35 10.65 -7.56
C ALA A 48 18.13 9.99 -8.23
N ALA A 49 17.43 10.74 -9.08
CA ALA A 49 16.31 10.21 -9.84
C ALA A 49 16.84 9.56 -11.13
N ARG A 50 16.66 8.24 -11.18
CA ARG A 50 16.90 7.26 -12.27
C ARG A 50 18.25 6.54 -12.19
N PRO A 51 18.28 5.28 -11.72
CA PRO A 51 19.05 4.30 -12.46
C PRO A 51 18.45 4.27 -13.87
N GLU A 52 19.29 4.44 -14.90
CA GLU A 52 18.90 4.07 -16.26
C GLU A 52 18.31 2.65 -16.25
N LEU A 53 17.34 2.39 -17.13
CA LEU A 53 16.82 1.04 -17.38
C LEU A 53 17.96 0.17 -17.93
N ALA A 54 18.82 -0.31 -17.05
CA ALA A 54 19.83 -1.30 -17.35
C ALA A 54 19.18 -2.66 -17.14
N MET A 55 18.64 -3.22 -18.23
CA MET A 55 18.50 -4.66 -18.35
C MET A 55 19.91 -5.26 -18.23
N THR A 56 20.33 -5.58 -17.02
CA THR A 56 21.56 -6.34 -16.79
C THR A 56 21.19 -7.62 -16.07
N SER A 57 21.47 -8.70 -16.79
CA SER A 57 21.39 -10.08 -16.36
C SER A 57 22.38 -10.35 -15.23
N ASP A 58 21.87 -10.99 -14.19
CA ASP A 58 22.58 -11.83 -13.22
C ASP A 58 23.58 -11.12 -12.27
N ALA A 59 23.16 -10.91 -11.02
CA ALA A 59 23.59 -11.77 -9.90
C ALA A 59 23.27 -11.12 -8.52
N GLU A 60 22.88 -11.99 -7.58
CA GLU A 60 22.76 -11.83 -6.12
C GLU A 60 21.38 -11.43 -5.57
N ALA A 61 20.91 -12.28 -4.66
CA ALA A 61 19.51 -12.51 -4.36
C ALA A 61 18.88 -11.48 -3.40
N ASN A 62 17.63 -11.13 -3.72
CA ASN A 62 16.57 -10.68 -2.78
C ASN A 62 16.66 -9.29 -2.15
N ALA A 63 17.18 -8.28 -2.84
CA ALA A 63 16.88 -6.89 -2.51
C ALA A 63 16.38 -6.15 -3.76
N VAL A 64 15.07 -6.27 -4.05
CA VAL A 64 14.42 -5.37 -5.01
C VAL A 64 14.71 -3.94 -4.55
N SER A 65 15.28 -3.11 -5.43
CA SER A 65 15.60 -1.74 -5.05
C SER A 65 14.30 -1.04 -4.61
N PRO A 66 14.31 -0.23 -3.52
CA PRO A 66 13.09 0.43 -3.04
C PRO A 66 12.38 1.26 -4.10
N LEU A 67 13.11 1.69 -5.14
CA LEU A 67 12.60 2.46 -6.26
C LEU A 67 11.80 1.60 -7.26
N GLU A 68 12.21 0.36 -7.50
CA GLU A 68 11.58 -0.58 -8.45
C GLU A 68 10.33 -1.26 -7.90
N ALA A 69 10.19 -1.33 -6.57
CA ALA A 69 9.01 -1.92 -5.95
C ALA A 69 7.72 -1.20 -6.39
N SER A 70 6.77 -1.98 -6.89
CA SER A 70 5.44 -1.52 -7.28
C SER A 70 4.53 -1.40 -6.06
N LEU A 71 3.87 -0.25 -5.92
CA LEU A 71 2.89 -0.04 -4.86
C LEU A 71 1.70 -1.01 -4.96
N LEU A 72 1.29 -1.36 -6.19
CA LEU A 72 0.10 -2.14 -6.45
C LEU A 72 0.35 -3.65 -6.35
N TYR A 73 1.52 -4.11 -6.78
CA TYR A 73 1.83 -5.54 -6.86
C TYR A 73 2.68 -6.05 -5.69
N ASP A 74 3.60 -5.25 -5.15
CA ASP A 74 4.51 -5.71 -4.09
C ASP A 74 4.09 -5.26 -2.69
N VAL A 75 3.42 -4.11 -2.58
CA VAL A 75 3.13 -3.47 -1.27
C VAL A 75 1.72 -3.74 -0.79
N VAL A 76 0.70 -3.33 -1.57
CA VAL A 76 -0.69 -3.51 -1.17
C VAL A 76 -1.25 -4.81 -1.74
N THR A 77 -0.90 -5.20 -2.97
CA THR A 77 -1.43 -6.36 -3.73
C THR A 77 -2.91 -6.21 -4.16
N PRO A 78 -3.31 -6.67 -5.35
CA PRO A 78 -4.70 -6.63 -5.80
C PRO A 78 -5.68 -7.34 -4.85
N GLU A 79 -5.28 -8.44 -4.21
CA GLU A 79 -6.19 -9.21 -3.34
C GLU A 79 -6.55 -8.44 -2.06
N VAL A 80 -5.63 -7.63 -1.53
CA VAL A 80 -5.94 -6.70 -0.42
C VAL A 80 -6.84 -5.58 -0.93
N LEU A 81 -6.53 -5.04 -2.11
CA LEU A 81 -7.31 -3.96 -2.70
C LEU A 81 -8.76 -4.40 -2.87
N TRP A 82 -9.05 -5.56 -3.47
CA TRP A 82 -10.41 -6.05 -3.72
C TRP A 82 -11.13 -6.65 -2.51
N ALA A 83 -10.41 -7.02 -1.45
CA ALA A 83 -11.02 -7.44 -0.20
C ALA A 83 -11.74 -6.30 0.56
N CYS A 84 -11.47 -5.03 0.23
CA CYS A 84 -12.16 -3.89 0.85
C CYS A 84 -13.64 -3.81 0.44
N THR A 85 -14.56 -3.76 1.40
CA THR A 85 -16.01 -3.66 1.13
C THR A 85 -16.54 -2.23 1.06
N ASN A 86 -15.68 -1.22 1.16
CA ASN A 86 -16.06 0.20 1.23
C ASN A 86 -17.05 0.55 2.37
N CYS A 87 -17.09 -0.25 3.45
CA CYS A 87 -17.98 -0.02 4.60
C CYS A 87 -17.56 1.14 5.52
N ARG A 88 -16.38 1.72 5.33
CA ARG A 88 -15.83 2.87 6.08
C ARG A 88 -15.60 2.72 7.58
N ALA A 89 -15.91 1.57 8.18
CA ALA A 89 -15.69 1.34 9.63
C ALA A 89 -14.26 1.67 10.11
N CYS A 90 -13.24 1.40 9.29
CA CYS A 90 -11.85 1.71 9.59
C CYS A 90 -11.53 3.22 9.64
N GLN A 91 -12.26 4.07 8.91
CA GLN A 91 -12.11 5.52 8.97
C GLN A 91 -12.89 6.11 10.15
N GLU A 92 -14.11 5.62 10.39
CA GLU A 92 -14.96 6.07 11.50
C GLU A 92 -14.31 5.84 12.88
N HIS A 93 -13.65 4.69 13.06
CA HIS A 93 -13.00 4.35 14.33
C HIS A 93 -11.57 4.90 14.44
N CYS A 94 -11.06 5.61 13.43
CA CYS A 94 -9.71 6.12 13.44
C CYS A 94 -9.63 7.43 14.24
N PRO A 95 -8.90 7.49 15.38
CA PRO A 95 -8.79 8.71 16.18
C PRO A 95 -7.98 9.82 15.49
N MET A 96 -7.25 9.47 14.43
CA MET A 96 -6.42 10.37 13.64
C MET A 96 -7.01 10.64 12.25
N PHE A 97 -8.26 10.20 12.01
CA PHE A 97 -9.00 10.44 10.77
C PHE A 97 -8.21 10.10 9.49
N ILE A 98 -7.53 8.94 9.48
CA ILE A 98 -6.68 8.56 8.34
C ILE A 98 -7.53 8.14 7.14
N GLU A 99 -7.42 8.92 6.06
CA GLU A 99 -8.15 8.69 4.81
C GLU A 99 -7.44 7.73 3.85
N HIS A 100 -7.60 6.42 4.11
CA HIS A 100 -7.01 5.37 3.29
C HIS A 100 -8.00 4.75 2.29
N ILE A 101 -9.32 4.82 2.52
CA ILE A 101 -10.32 4.28 1.57
C ILE A 101 -10.31 5.01 0.22
N PRO A 102 -10.28 6.36 0.14
CA PRO A 102 -10.20 7.04 -1.16
C PRO A 102 -8.96 6.60 -1.96
N LYS A 103 -7.85 6.32 -1.27
CA LYS A 103 -6.63 5.78 -1.89
C LYS A 103 -6.82 4.37 -2.44
N ILE A 104 -7.51 3.48 -1.70
CA ILE A 104 -7.87 2.14 -2.19
C ILE A 104 -8.75 2.24 -3.45
N VAL A 105 -9.74 3.12 -3.45
CA VAL A 105 -10.63 3.32 -4.60
C VAL A 105 -9.85 3.80 -5.82
N GLU A 106 -8.92 4.73 -5.65
CA GLU A 106 -8.07 5.20 -6.75
C GLU A 106 -7.14 4.10 -7.27
N MET A 107 -6.55 3.28 -6.38
CA MET A 107 -5.73 2.14 -6.79
C MET A 107 -6.53 1.10 -7.59
N ARG A 108 -7.76 0.77 -7.17
CA ARG A 108 -8.65 -0.11 -7.94
C ARG A 108 -9.02 0.47 -9.30
N ARG A 109 -9.31 1.77 -9.34
CA ARG A 109 -9.59 2.48 -10.60
C ARG A 109 -8.38 2.42 -11.53
N ASN A 110 -7.17 2.57 -11.00
CA ASN A 110 -5.95 2.45 -11.79
C ASN A 110 -5.77 1.04 -12.35
N LEU A 111 -5.98 0.00 -11.54
CA LEU A 111 -5.92 -1.40 -11.98
C LEU A 111 -6.84 -1.67 -13.17
N VAL A 112 -8.10 -1.24 -13.07
CA VAL A 112 -9.10 -1.51 -14.12
C VAL A 112 -8.88 -0.65 -15.37
N MET A 113 -8.65 0.65 -15.22
CA MET A 113 -8.61 1.56 -16.38
C MET A 113 -7.27 1.58 -17.11
N TRP A 114 -6.17 1.33 -16.41
CA TRP A 114 -4.81 1.47 -16.98
C TRP A 114 -4.06 0.15 -17.05
N GLN A 115 -4.22 -0.73 -16.06
CA GLN A 115 -3.49 -2.01 -16.03
C GLN A 115 -4.30 -3.16 -16.65
N GLY A 116 -5.61 -3.00 -16.82
CA GLY A 116 -6.50 -4.03 -17.36
C GLY A 116 -6.65 -5.26 -16.46
N ASP A 117 -6.37 -5.11 -15.16
CA ASP A 117 -6.28 -6.21 -14.18
C ASP A 117 -7.37 -6.07 -13.09
N MET A 118 -7.77 -7.21 -12.51
CA MET A 118 -8.66 -7.30 -11.34
C MET A 118 -7.92 -7.93 -10.18
#